data_AF-A0A015JWP3-F1
#
_entry.id   AF-A0A015JWP3-F1
#
_cell.length_a   1.000
_cell.length_b   1.000
_cell.length_c   1.000
_cell.angle_alpha   90.00
_cell.angle_beta   90.00
_cell.angle_gamma   90.00
#
_symmetry.space_group_name_H-M   'P 1'
#
loop_
_entity.id
_entity.type
_entity.pdbx_description
1 polymer ?
#
loop_
_entity_poly.entity_id
_entity_poly.type
_entity_poly.pdbx_seq_one_letter_code
_entity_poly.pdbx_strand_id
1 'polypeptide(L)'
;MEEVLFSQFVKRPSTCDLGAQIKVRANFFEVTRMQDTNISQYEVNITPTVPQRLNRRVFNRLVEQYRERALGGARPVFDGSAIVFTHKPLPFETRSFDVKYLKFYFLPFLTFEIFKFNYHN
;
A
#
# COMPACT_ATOMS: atom_id res chain seq x y z
N MET A 1 7.38 37.53 23.47
CA MET A 1 8.06 36.88 22.33
C MET A 1 7.06 35.90 21.77
N GLU A 2 6.50 36.21 20.61
CA GLU A 2 5.43 35.44 19.96
C GLU A 2 6.11 34.40 19.06
N GLU A 3 5.93 33.11 19.37
CA GLU A 3 6.41 32.04 18.49
C GLU A 3 5.51 31.96 17.27
N VAL A 4 6.00 32.48 16.14
CA VAL A 4 5.32 32.37 14.86
C VAL A 4 5.46 30.93 14.39
N LEU A 5 4.36 30.18 14.44
CA LEU A 5 4.24 28.84 13.90
C LEU A 5 4.38 28.88 12.37
N PHE A 6 5.61 28.81 11.84
CA PHE A 6 5.90 28.67 10.41
C PHE A 6 5.49 27.27 9.92
N SER A 7 4.20 27.05 9.71
CA SER A 7 3.68 25.72 9.34
C SER A 7 2.92 25.67 8.01
N GLN A 8 2.75 26.80 7.31
CA GLN A 8 2.03 26.79 6.03
C GLN A 8 2.92 27.26 4.89
N PHE A 9 3.19 26.36 3.94
CA PHE A 9 3.84 26.73 2.69
C PHE A 9 3.03 27.82 1.97
N VAL A 10 3.69 28.89 1.54
CA VAL A 10 3.06 29.97 0.78
C VAL A 10 2.56 29.42 -0.56
N LYS A 11 1.33 29.78 -0.94
CA LYS A 11 0.73 29.37 -2.22
C LYS A 11 1.50 29.99 -3.39
N ARG A 12 1.49 29.30 -4.55
CA ARG A 12 2.03 29.87 -5.79
C ARG A 12 1.34 31.22 -6.06
N PRO A 13 2.08 32.34 -6.17
CA PRO A 13 1.48 33.67 -6.26
C PRO A 13 0.79 33.91 -7.61
N SER A 14 1.40 33.46 -8.70
CA SER A 14 0.85 33.56 -10.06
C SER A 14 1.58 32.65 -11.05
N THR A 15 1.05 32.55 -12.27
CA THR A 15 1.76 32.04 -13.44
C THR A 15 2.62 33.13 -14.06
N CYS A 16 3.71 32.74 -14.75
CA CYS A 16 4.56 33.69 -15.47
C CYS A 16 4.13 33.73 -16.93
N ASP A 17 3.97 34.94 -17.48
CA ASP A 17 3.55 35.18 -18.86
C ASP A 17 4.69 35.73 -19.75
N LEU A 18 5.91 35.80 -19.22
CA LEU A 18 7.08 36.25 -19.96
C LEU A 18 7.66 35.12 -20.82
N GLY A 19 8.04 35.46 -22.06
CA GLY A 19 8.68 34.55 -23.00
C GLY A 19 7.74 34.02 -24.09
N ALA A 20 8.33 33.42 -25.12
CA ALA A 20 7.56 32.82 -26.21
C ALA A 20 7.00 31.45 -25.78
N GLN A 21 5.72 31.21 -26.08
CA GLN A 21 5.08 29.92 -25.83
C GLN A 21 5.70 28.83 -26.69
N ILE A 22 5.94 27.66 -26.09
CA ILE A 22 6.45 26.48 -26.78
C ILE A 22 5.67 25.23 -26.37
N LYS A 23 5.42 24.34 -27.33
CA LYS A 23 4.77 23.06 -27.06
C LYS A 23 5.80 22.08 -26.49
N VAL A 24 5.52 21.54 -25.31
CA VAL A 24 6.35 20.52 -24.66
C VAL A 24 5.56 19.23 -24.46
N ARG A 25 6.28 18.12 -24.37
CA ARG A 25 5.74 16.84 -23.89
C ARG A 25 6.47 16.48 -22.61
N ALA A 26 5.71 16.11 -21.59
CA ALA A 26 6.24 15.59 -20.34
C ALA A 26 5.90 14.11 -20.22
N ASN A 27 6.70 13.37 -19.45
CA ASN A 27 6.35 12.01 -19.01
C ASN A 27 5.35 12.08 -17.83
N PHE A 28 4.28 12.84 -18.00
CA PHE A 28 3.20 12.97 -17.04
C PHE A 28 1.91 12.50 -17.70
N PHE A 29 1.32 11.45 -17.15
CA PHE A 29 0.05 10.91 -17.60
C PHE A 29 -1.00 11.28 -16.57
N GLU A 30 -2.04 11.97 -17.03
CA GLU A 30 -3.13 12.41 -16.18
C GLU A 30 -3.97 11.22 -15.71
N VAL A 31 -4.18 11.12 -14.39
CA VAL A 31 -5.17 10.20 -13.81
C VAL A 31 -6.50 10.93 -13.80
N THR A 32 -7.33 10.69 -14.81
CA THR A 32 -8.58 11.44 -15.05
C THR A 32 -9.71 11.09 -14.08
N ARG A 33 -9.67 9.90 -13.48
CA ARG A 33 -10.71 9.40 -12.58
C ARG A 33 -10.09 8.59 -11.47
N MET A 34 -10.32 9.01 -10.23
CA MET A 34 -10.15 8.16 -9.05
C MET A 34 -11.48 7.47 -8.75
N GLN A 35 -11.42 6.28 -8.16
CA GLN A 35 -12.64 5.58 -7.74
C GLN A 35 -13.15 6.23 -6.45
N ASP A 36 -14.43 6.59 -6.39
CA ASP A 36 -15.10 7.10 -5.16
C ASP A 36 -15.41 5.97 -4.16
N THR A 37 -14.52 4.99 -4.06
CA THR A 37 -14.67 3.82 -3.19
C THR A 37 -13.73 3.93 -2.01
N ASN A 38 -14.22 3.58 -0.83
CA ASN A 38 -13.40 3.53 0.37
C ASN A 38 -12.31 2.46 0.22
N ILE A 39 -11.06 2.87 0.35
CA ILE A 39 -9.90 1.97 0.39
C ILE A 39 -9.67 1.59 1.85
N SER A 40 -9.63 0.29 2.14
CA SER A 40 -9.36 -0.21 3.48
C SER A 40 -7.86 -0.51 3.63
N GLN A 41 -7.27 0.05 4.69
CA GLN A 41 -5.85 -0.14 5.05
C GLN A 41 -5.71 -1.19 6.15
N TYR A 42 -4.70 -2.03 6.01
CA TYR A 42 -4.33 -3.08 6.95
C TYR A 42 -2.83 -3.01 7.23
N GLU A 43 -2.46 -3.31 8.46
CA GLU A 43 -1.07 -3.53 8.87
C GLU A 43 -0.72 -5.02 8.75
N VAL A 44 0.52 -5.32 8.40
CA VAL A 44 1.02 -6.68 8.23
C VAL A 44 2.33 -6.88 8.96
N ASN A 45 2.34 -7.83 9.88
CA ASN A 45 3.55 -8.32 10.52
C ASN A 45 4.01 -9.61 9.83
N ILE A 46 5.30 -9.67 9.50
CA ILE A 46 5.89 -10.78 8.75
C ILE A 46 6.99 -11.43 9.59
N THR A 47 6.85 -12.73 9.82
CA THR A 47 7.82 -13.52 10.58
C THR A 47 8.29 -14.71 9.74
N PRO A 48 9.61 -14.95 9.61
CA PRO A 48 10.72 -14.10 10.07
C PRO A 48 11.00 -12.92 9.13
N THR A 49 11.85 -11.99 9.57
CA THR A 49 12.32 -10.86 8.75
C THR A 49 13.08 -11.36 7.52
N VAL A 50 12.59 -11.03 6.33
CA VAL A 50 13.25 -11.36 5.06
C VAL A 50 13.29 -10.14 4.12
N PRO A 51 14.06 -10.19 3.01
CA PRO A 51 14.09 -9.10 2.05
C PRO A 51 12.71 -8.76 1.46
N GLN A 52 12.43 -7.47 1.27
CA GLN A 52 11.15 -6.96 0.76
C GLN A 52 10.69 -7.61 -0.56
N ARG A 53 11.64 -7.95 -1.45
CA ARG A 53 11.35 -8.66 -2.70
C ARG A 53 10.75 -10.05 -2.45
N LEU A 54 11.21 -10.73 -1.41
CA LEU A 54 10.67 -12.03 -1.01
C LEU A 54 9.29 -11.86 -0.39
N ASN A 55 9.08 -10.86 0.48
CA ASN A 55 7.77 -10.54 1.05
C ASN A 55 6.71 -10.38 -0.04
N ARG A 56 6.98 -9.57 -1.08
CA ARG A 56 6.07 -9.37 -2.22
C ARG A 56 5.75 -10.68 -2.94
N ARG A 57 6.76 -11.54 -3.17
CA ARG A 57 6.57 -12.83 -3.84
C ARG A 57 5.72 -13.79 -3.02
N VAL A 58 5.97 -13.88 -1.72
CA VAL A 58 5.21 -14.76 -0.83
C VAL A 58 3.80 -14.22 -0.61
N PHE A 59 3.63 -12.89 -0.49
CA PHE A 59 2.33 -12.26 -0.41
C PHE A 59 1.47 -12.53 -1.66
N ASN A 60 2.06 -12.50 -2.87
CA ASN A 60 1.32 -12.87 -4.08
C ASN A 60 0.80 -14.31 -4.02
N ARG A 61 1.58 -15.25 -3.46
CA ARG A 61 1.13 -16.62 -3.23
C ARG A 61 0.02 -16.70 -2.17
N LEU A 62 0.12 -15.89 -1.12
CA LEU A 62 -0.95 -15.75 -0.12
C LEU A 62 -2.25 -15.37 -0.82
N VAL A 63 -2.21 -14.33 -1.65
CA VAL A 63 -3.40 -13.88 -2.39
C VAL A 63 -3.92 -14.99 -3.30
N GLU A 64 -3.06 -15.64 -4.09
CA GLU A 64 -3.46 -16.74 -4.95
C GLU A 64 -4.15 -17.89 -4.19
N GLN A 65 -3.61 -18.29 -3.03
CA GLN A 65 -4.13 -19.41 -2.23
C GLN A 65 -5.41 -19.06 -1.47
N TYR A 66 -5.51 -17.83 -0.97
CA TYR A 66 -6.52 -17.43 0.01
C TYR A 66 -7.54 -16.44 -0.51
N ARG A 67 -7.45 -15.99 -1.77
CA ARG A 67 -8.37 -15.01 -2.37
C ARG A 67 -9.82 -15.37 -2.17
N GLU A 68 -10.25 -16.54 -2.63
CA GLU A 68 -11.67 -16.93 -2.56
C GLU A 68 -12.07 -17.47 -1.18
N ARG A 69 -11.11 -18.01 -0.41
CA ARG A 69 -11.40 -18.70 0.86
C ARG A 69 -11.41 -17.79 2.08
N ALA A 70 -10.50 -16.82 2.13
CA ALA A 70 -10.24 -16.04 3.33
C ALA A 70 -10.25 -14.54 3.07
N LEU A 71 -9.85 -14.08 1.89
CA LEU A 71 -9.83 -12.66 1.54
C LEU A 71 -11.17 -12.18 0.94
N GLY A 72 -12.20 -13.04 0.91
CA GLY A 72 -13.52 -12.69 0.40
C GLY A 72 -13.54 -12.25 -1.06
N GLY A 73 -12.60 -12.73 -1.88
CA GLY A 73 -12.42 -12.33 -3.28
C GLY A 73 -11.69 -11.00 -3.47
N ALA A 74 -11.20 -10.36 -2.39
CA ALA A 74 -10.44 -9.12 -2.46
C ALA A 74 -9.11 -9.30 -3.21
N ARG A 75 -8.62 -8.21 -3.80
CA ARG A 75 -7.34 -8.12 -4.50
C ARG A 75 -6.46 -7.12 -3.77
N PRO A 76 -5.84 -7.52 -2.64
CA PRO A 76 -5.01 -6.62 -1.86
C PRO A 76 -3.75 -6.22 -2.63
N VAL A 77 -3.31 -4.97 -2.42
CA VAL A 77 -2.04 -4.44 -2.91
C VAL A 77 -1.13 -4.25 -1.70
N PHE A 78 0.09 -4.76 -1.79
CA PHE A 78 1.05 -4.76 -0.70
C PHE A 78 2.31 -3.95 -1.05
N ASP A 79 2.73 -3.08 -0.13
CA ASP A 79 3.92 -2.25 -0.26
C ASP A 79 5.24 -3.05 -0.12
N GLY A 80 5.17 -4.31 0.32
CA GLY A 80 6.32 -5.18 0.51
C GLY A 80 6.87 -5.19 1.94
N SER A 81 6.39 -4.31 2.81
CA SER A 81 6.84 -4.19 4.20
C SER A 81 5.69 -4.45 5.16
N ALA A 82 4.86 -3.44 5.44
CA ALA A 82 3.93 -3.47 6.56
C ALA A 82 2.50 -3.05 6.20
N ILE A 83 2.24 -2.54 4.98
CA ILE A 83 0.94 -1.95 4.67
C ILE A 83 0.29 -2.64 3.48
N VAL A 84 -0.96 -3.05 3.68
CA VAL A 84 -1.82 -3.61 2.65
C VAL A 84 -3.04 -2.73 2.42
N PHE A 85 -3.35 -2.46 1.16
CA PHE A 85 -4.55 -1.74 0.74
C PHE A 85 -5.50 -2.68 0.01
N THR A 86 -6.80 -2.51 0.25
CA THR A 86 -7.86 -3.28 -0.40
C THR A 86 -9.00 -2.38 -0.86
N HIS A 87 -9.61 -2.73 -1.98
CA HIS A 87 -10.79 -2.01 -2.51
C HIS A 87 -12.08 -2.33 -1.74
N LYS A 88 -12.05 -3.33 -0.86
CA LYS A 88 -13.16 -3.71 0.01
C LYS A 88 -12.63 -4.31 1.31
N PRO A 89 -13.37 -4.19 2.42
CA PRO A 89 -12.95 -4.77 3.69
C PRO A 89 -12.76 -6.29 3.57
N LEU A 90 -11.69 -6.79 4.18
CA LEU A 90 -11.47 -8.22 4.38
C LEU A 90 -12.52 -8.75 5.36
N PRO A 91 -12.97 -10.02 5.22
CA PRO A 91 -13.98 -10.62 6.08
C PRO A 91 -13.40 -11.05 7.44
N PHE A 92 -12.50 -10.25 8.00
CA PHE A 92 -11.85 -10.44 9.30
C PHE A 92 -11.21 -9.13 9.76
N GLU A 93 -11.09 -8.97 11.08
CA GLU A 93 -10.35 -7.86 11.71
C GLU A 93 -8.86 -8.19 11.84
N THR A 94 -8.55 -9.41 12.28
CA THR A 94 -7.17 -9.93 12.39
C THR A 94 -7.12 -11.35 11.86
N ARG A 95 -6.08 -11.70 11.10
CA ARG A 95 -5.86 -13.08 10.64
C ARG A 95 -4.40 -13.39 10.31
N SER A 96 -3.94 -14.56 10.72
CA SER A 96 -2.61 -15.08 10.42
C SER A 96 -2.63 -16.10 9.27
N PHE A 97 -1.61 -16.06 8.43
CA PHE A 97 -1.45 -16.94 7.27
C PHE A 97 -0.03 -17.48 7.19
N ASP A 98 0.10 -18.80 7.21
CA ASP A 98 1.37 -19.46 6.91
C ASP A 98 1.46 -19.80 5.43
N VAL A 99 2.48 -19.26 4.77
CA VAL A 99 2.66 -19.42 3.32
C VAL A 99 3.98 -20.09 3.05
N LYS A 100 3.93 -21.30 2.47
CA LYS A 100 5.13 -22.06 2.12
C LYS A 100 5.91 -21.43 0.96
N TYR A 101 7.22 -21.33 1.13
CA TYR A 101 8.12 -20.85 0.08
C TYR A 101 9.23 -21.88 -0.23
N LEU A 102 8.91 -22.78 -1.15
CA LEU A 102 9.74 -23.94 -1.55
C LEU A 102 11.12 -23.62 -2.14
N LYS A 103 11.49 -22.35 -2.35
CA LYS A 103 12.80 -21.98 -2.90
C LYS A 103 13.88 -21.72 -1.84
N PHE A 104 13.53 -21.75 -0.55
CA PHE A 104 14.49 -21.57 0.54
C PHE A 104 14.43 -22.75 1.51
N TYR A 105 15.46 -23.60 1.49
CA TYR A 105 15.54 -24.80 2.34
C TYR A 105 15.59 -24.49 3.84
N PHE A 106 15.98 -23.27 4.23
CA PHE A 106 16.10 -22.86 5.63
C PHE A 106 14.86 -22.13 6.19
N LEU A 107 13.94 -21.67 5.33
CA LEU A 107 12.74 -20.94 5.71
C LEU A 107 11.52 -21.56 5.01
N PRO A 108 10.94 -22.63 5.58
CA PRO A 108 9.90 -23.40 4.90
C PRO A 108 8.60 -22.60 4.70
N PHE A 109 8.33 -21.63 5.57
CA PHE A 109 7.17 -20.75 5.50
C PHE A 109 7.52 -19.34 6.01
N LEU A 110 6.73 -18.37 5.55
CA LEU A 110 6.61 -17.06 6.19
C LEU A 110 5.19 -16.95 6.74
N THR A 111 5.08 -16.42 7.95
CA THR A 111 3.81 -16.10 8.59
C THR A 111 3.49 -14.63 8.34
N PHE A 112 2.30 -14.37 7.81
CA PHE A 112 1.75 -13.03 7.62
C PHE A 112 0.59 -12.84 8.59
N GLU A 113 0.72 -11.93 9.53
CA GLU A 113 -0.35 -11.52 10.43
C GLU A 113 -0.92 -10.20 9.93
N ILE A 114 -2.17 -10.22 9.48
CA ILE A 114 -2.85 -9.04 8.89
C ILE A 114 -3.83 -8.50 9.92
N PHE A 115 -3.71 -7.21 10.22
CA PHE A 115 -4.53 -6.48 11.19
C PHE A 115 -5.23 -5.33 10.48
N LYS A 116 -6.52 -5.12 10.72
CA LYS A 116 -7.20 -3.92 10.24
C LYS A 116 -6.60 -2.70 10.93
N PHE A 117 -6.25 -1.69 10.15
CA PHE A 117 -5.69 -0.47 10.70
C PHE A 117 -6.78 0.26 11.49
N ASN A 118 -6.62 0.33 12.81
CA ASN A 118 -7.52 1.10 13.66
C ASN A 118 -7.06 2.57 13.62
N TYR A 119 -7.85 3.42 12.98
CA TYR A 119 -7.74 4.85 13.21
C TYR A 119 -8.22 5.10 14.64
N HIS A 120 -7.30 5.13 15.60
CA HIS A 120 -7.58 5.76 16.89
C HIS A 120 -7.85 7.24 16.60
N ASN A 121 -9.11 7.66 16.73
CA ASN A 121 -9.50 9.06 16.82
C ASN A 121 -8.99 9.66 18.13
#